data_AF-A0ABD0QKR1-F1
#
_entry.id   AF-A0ABD0QKR1-F1
#
_cell.length_a   1.000
_cell.length_b   1.000
_cell.length_c   1.000
_cell.angle_alpha   90.00
_cell.angle_beta   90.00
_cell.angle_gamma   90.00
#
_symmetry.space_group_name_H-M   'P 1'
#
loop_
_entity.id
_entity.type
_entity.pdbx_description
1 polymer ?
#
loop_
_entity_poly.entity_id
_entity_poly.type
_entity_poly.pdbx_seq_one_letter_code
_entity_poly.pdbx_strand_id
1 'polypeptide(L)' 'VAFCVLAMDEEYEWDIALQIHFTLIQAFCFDNDINIVRVNDIERLADIVGCNQDEEPKDVHCILVT' A
#
# COMPACT_ATOMS: atom_id res chain seq x y z
N VAL A 1 5.51 -13.33 11.86
CA VAL A 1 4.35 -12.42 12.07
C VAL A 1 4.45 -11.39 10.98
N ALA A 2 3.50 -11.35 10.06
CA ALA A 2 3.56 -10.45 8.91
C ALA A 2 2.59 -9.27 9.08
N PHE A 3 2.88 -8.15 8.42
CA PHE A 3 2.08 -6.94 8.45
C PHE A 3 2.03 -6.29 7.06
N CYS A 4 0.84 -5.87 6.63
CA CYS A 4 0.60 -5.23 5.35
C CYS A 4 0.12 -3.79 5.54
N VAL A 5 0.72 -2.86 4.79
CA VAL A 5 0.27 -1.46 4.70
C VAL A 5 -0.21 -1.22 3.28
N LEU A 6 -1.46 -0.79 3.13
CA LEU A 6 -2.00 -0.28 1.87
C LEU A 6 -2.09 1.24 1.94
N ALA A 7 -1.60 1.94 0.93
CA ALA A 7 -1.56 3.40 0.89
C ALA A 7 -2.29 3.95 -0.34
N MET A 8 -3.19 4.89 -0.10
CA MET A 8 -4.09 5.43 -1.11
C MET A 8 -4.42 6.89 -0.85
N ASP A 9 -3.96 7.77 -1.72
CA ASP A 9 -4.34 9.17 -1.69
C ASP A 9 -5.64 9.39 -2.49
N GLU A 10 -6.30 10.53 -2.27
CA GLU A 10 -7.60 10.87 -2.88
C GLU A 10 -7.58 10.81 -4.41
N GLU A 11 -6.42 11.08 -5.03
CA GLU A 11 -6.26 11.05 -6.48
C GLU A 11 -6.42 9.65 -7.11
N TYR A 12 -6.19 8.59 -6.32
CA TYR A 12 -6.27 7.21 -6.76
C TYR A 12 -7.59 6.51 -6.38
N GLU A 13 -8.53 7.22 -5.72
CA GLU A 13 -9.85 6.65 -5.39
C GLU A 13 -10.62 6.18 -6.63
N TRP A 14 -10.43 6.86 -7.75
CA TRP A 14 -11.09 6.55 -9.01
C TRP A 14 -10.32 5.55 -9.88
N ASP A 15 -9.13 5.11 -9.46
CA ASP A 15 -8.40 4.06 -10.15
C ASP A 15 -9.00 2.68 -9.83
N ILE A 16 -9.88 2.22 -10.71
CA ILE A 16 -10.56 0.93 -10.58
C ILE A 16 -9.55 -0.23 -10.51
N ALA A 17 -8.45 -0.16 -11.27
CA ALA A 17 -7.46 -1.22 -11.25
C ALA A 17 -6.77 -1.30 -9.89
N LEU A 18 -6.43 -0.16 -9.29
CA LEU A 18 -5.84 -0.11 -7.95
C LEU A 18 -6.82 -0.60 -6.88
N GLN A 19 -8.10 -0.20 -6.96
CA GLN A 19 -9.14 -0.68 -6.03
C GLN A 19 -9.31 -2.21 -6.08
N ILE A 20 -9.26 -2.79 -7.27
CA ILE A 20 -9.31 -4.26 -7.45
C ILE A 20 -8.09 -4.90 -6.79
N HIS A 21 -6.88 -4.36 -7.01
CA HIS A 21 -5.67 -4.89 -6.38
C HIS A 21 -5.74 -4.84 -4.85
N PHE A 22 -6.20 -3.73 -4.27
CA PHE A 22 -6.38 -3.65 -2.81
C PHE A 22 -7.37 -4.66 -2.28
N THR A 23 -8.48 -4.87 -2.99
CA THR A 23 -9.47 -5.88 -2.61
C THR A 23 -8.86 -7.28 -2.62
N LEU A 24 -8.09 -7.63 -3.66
CA LEU A 24 -7.41 -8.92 -3.76
C LEU A 24 -6.36 -9.11 -2.67
N ILE A 25 -5.56 -8.08 -2.38
CA ILE A 25 -4.53 -8.13 -1.33
C ILE A 25 -5.17 -8.26 0.05
N GLN A 26 -6.24 -7.54 0.33
CA GLN A 26 -6.97 -7.67 1.59
C GLN A 26 -7.51 -9.08 1.80
N ALA A 27 -8.10 -9.68 0.76
CA ALA A 27 -8.56 -11.07 0.82
C ALA A 27 -7.40 -12.03 1.12
N PHE A 28 -6.26 -11.87 0.41
CA PHE A 28 -5.07 -12.67 0.64
C PHE A 28 -4.52 -12.52 2.08
N CYS A 29 -4.39 -11.29 2.58
CA CYS A 29 -3.89 -11.04 3.94
C CYS A 29 -4.84 -11.61 5.00
N PHE A 30 -6.15 -11.49 4.79
CA PHE A 30 -7.16 -12.08 5.67
C PHE A 30 -7.06 -13.60 5.73
N ASP A 31 -6.93 -14.27 4.57
CA ASP A 31 -6.82 -15.74 4.50
C ASP A 31 -5.56 -16.29 5.16
N ASN A 32 -4.50 -15.47 5.29
CA ASN A 32 -3.21 -15.86 5.84
C ASN A 32 -2.95 -15.28 7.26
N ASP A 33 -3.96 -14.72 7.92
CA ASP A 33 -3.85 -14.09 9.25
C ASP A 33 -2.75 -13.00 9.31
N ILE A 34 -2.64 -12.21 8.24
CA ILE A 34 -1.74 -11.07 8.12
C ILE A 34 -2.48 -9.81 8.52
N ASN A 35 -1.97 -9.12 9.54
CA ASN A 35 -2.54 -7.84 9.95
C ASN A 35 -2.37 -6.80 8.84
N ILE A 36 -3.43 -6.05 8.55
CA ILE A 36 -3.45 -5.07 7.47
C ILE A 36 -3.99 -3.72 7.94
N VAL A 37 -3.37 -2.64 7.50
CA VAL A 37 -3.83 -1.26 7.74
C VAL A 37 -3.87 -0.47 6.44
N ARG A 38 -4.79 0.48 6.36
CA ARG A 38 -4.90 1.45 5.26
C ARG A 38 -4.44 2.82 5.74
N VAL A 39 -3.66 3.52 4.92
CA VAL A 39 -3.17 4.88 5.15
C VAL A 39 -3.46 5.76 3.93
N ASN A 40 -3.57 7.07 4.14
CA ASN A 40 -4.01 8.02 3.12
C ASN A 40 -2.96 9.11 2.83
N ASP A 41 -1.69 8.79 3.07
CA ASP A 41 -0.58 9.73 2.91
C ASP A 41 0.61 8.95 2.31
N ILE A 42 0.57 8.77 0.99
CA ILE A 42 1.57 7.99 0.24
C ILE A 42 2.93 8.68 0.32
N GLU A 43 3.00 10.02 0.21
CA GLU A 43 4.26 10.77 0.28
C GLU A 43 4.97 10.54 1.61
N ARG A 44 4.25 10.68 2.73
CA ARG A 44 4.82 10.42 4.05
C ARG A 44 5.22 8.97 4.22
N LEU A 45 4.46 8.03 3.66
CA LEU A 45 4.84 6.61 3.67
C LEU A 45 6.14 6.40 2.90
N ALA A 46 6.27 6.97 1.71
CA ALA A 46 7.47 6.90 0.87
C ALA A 46 8.70 7.50 1.56
N ASP A 47 8.54 8.60 2.29
CA ASP A 47 9.57 9.20 3.16
C ASP A 47 10.02 8.22 4.24
N ILE A 48 9.07 7.60 4.95
CA ILE A 48 9.36 6.66 6.04
C ILE A 48 10.13 5.44 5.53
N VAL A 49 9.80 4.94 4.35
CA VAL A 49 10.47 3.76 3.77
C VAL A 49 11.72 4.09 2.95
N GLY A 50 12.08 5.37 2.83
CA GLY A 50 13.28 5.82 2.12
C GLY A 50 13.20 5.66 0.61
N CYS A 51 11.99 5.65 0.03
CA CYS A 51 11.79 5.48 -1.41
C CYS A 51 12.10 6.75 -2.22
N ASN A 52 12.28 7.90 -1.58
CA ASN A 52 12.45 9.23 -2.20
C ASN A 52 13.86 9.52 -2.77
N GLN A 53 14.69 8.49 -2.97
CA GLN A 53 16.11 8.66 -3.35
C GLN A 53 16.41 8.42 -4.84
N ASP A 54 15.45 7.91 -5.64
CA ASP A 54 15.65 7.63 -7.07
C ASP A 54 14.58 8.34 -7.93
N GLU A 55 14.98 8.80 -9.11
CA GLU A 55 14.31 9.79 -10.00
C GLU A 55 12.94 9.39 -10.60
N GLU A 56 12.30 8.30 -10.16
CA GLU A 56 10.94 7.92 -10.56
C GLU A 56 9.99 7.92 -9.35
N PRO A 57 8.76 8.45 -9.48
CA PRO A 57 7.75 8.30 -8.44
C PRO A 57 7.50 6.80 -8.23
N LYS A 58 8.03 6.27 -7.13
CA LYS A 58 7.77 4.87 -6.77
C LYS A 58 6.35 4.82 -6.27
N ASP A 59 5.47 4.15 -7.01
CA ASP A 59 4.09 3.86 -6.63
C ASP A 59 4.07 2.96 -5.37
N VAL A 60 4.26 3.57 -4.18
CA VAL A 60 4.27 2.85 -2.90
C VAL A 60 2.83 2.66 -2.39
N HIS A 61 2.04 1.86 -3.10
CA HIS A 61 0.66 1.57 -2.73
C HIS A 61 0.50 0.37 -1.79
N CYS A 62 1.52 -0.48 -1.67
CA CYS A 62 1.49 -1.67 -0.83
C CYS A 62 2.89 -2.00 -0.27
N ILE A 63 2.95 -2.27 1.02
CA ILE A 63 4.18 -2.70 1.72
C ILE A 63 3.87 -3.95 2.54
N LEU A 64 4.70 -4.98 2.38
CA LEU A 64 4.63 -6.22 3.17
C LEU A 64 5.87 -6.35 4.04
N VAL A 65 5.66 -6.45 5.35
CA VAL A 65 6.70 -6.71 6.35
C VAL A 65 6.57 -8.18 6.77
N THR A 66 7.64 -8.97 6.61
CA THR A 66 7.67 -10.42 6.86
C THR A 66 8.62 -10.82 7.98
#